data_AF-K0SIY6-F1
#
_entry.id   AF-K0SIY6-F1
#
_cell.length_a   1.000
_cell.length_b   1.000
_cell.length_c   1.000
_cell.angle_alpha   90.00
_cell.angle_beta   90.00
_cell.angle_gamma   90.00
#
_symmetry.space_group_name_H-M   'P 1'
#
loop_
_entity.id
_entity.type
_entity.pdbx_description
1 polymer ?
#
loop_
_entity_poly.entity_id
_entity_poly.type
_entity_poly.pdbx_seq_one_letter_code
_entity_poly.pdbx_strand_id
1 'polypeptide(L)'
;MSIGRQTRNKAVEKRNLMSHYRPHSRFDADRLNASRDSADRAVGQLEHLPYFEKRAAIRLLLSDIGVDVARDDADPVGDGDQRPITTVEGRDVARHLFATGGDIYECFNGGHVSTFAIACSSGQLGPVRRAIDEAARGASGPCSRNSAFQSMIEKRETSMRLSPLLMVVALSKNMTVVSTTSGPQFSKLAKLLLKRGASPVAKDVTGKTACHYGAGAMGTPTTVEIVGMCAEATRSHHLYSRDVELHGLNKAKMNGMVGVVGGYDVDTGRRSVYLSEENREVLVKLENLKLVEDNTSSVAPYPPLVNIKDKMGTVALQELVMPESFTGLTRPPGISDPAVTAAFLLKHGADIYLEDVDGVSPFRMVSGYGQLIGEHGVARVIMDHARHVGKEGTKARKRGELKCWNCDKDLSKDAPRCSKCNVARYCNRDCQVAHWKSHKAKCKELSASKQGVRLEHPSVMSDGLHRAAVSFRTGRMAESGSYAKPRGVGFDKKFVVKVQAAGETAPMMVYDETRQCQFDINWGQKGFGEILAAVRSEPAWQGRKTFMKASFGKDGVCTMFPDRAGVKSHYTW
;
A
#
# COMPACT_ATOMS: atom_id res chain seq x y z
N MET A 1 25.21 36.90 -23.73
CA MET A 1 23.74 37.05 -23.83
C MET A 1 23.03 35.91 -24.60
N SER A 2 23.55 34.68 -24.67
CA SER A 2 22.88 33.54 -25.36
C SER A 2 22.42 32.39 -24.44
N ILE A 3 22.82 32.40 -23.16
CA ILE A 3 22.50 31.32 -22.21
C ILE A 3 21.14 31.55 -21.48
N GLY A 4 20.64 32.79 -21.46
CA GLY A 4 19.40 33.16 -20.74
C GLY A 4 18.08 32.89 -21.48
N ARG A 5 18.10 32.55 -22.78
CA ARG A 5 16.87 32.26 -23.56
C ARG A 5 16.48 30.77 -23.54
N GLN A 6 17.44 29.85 -23.41
CA GLN A 6 17.15 28.40 -23.36
C GLN A 6 16.58 27.95 -22.01
N THR A 7 16.97 28.59 -20.89
CA THR A 7 16.43 28.28 -19.55
C THR A 7 15.00 28.79 -19.37
N ARG A 8 14.66 29.95 -19.95
CA ARG A 8 13.28 30.49 -19.95
C ARG A 8 12.32 29.67 -20.81
N ASN A 9 12.75 29.19 -21.99
CA ASN A 9 11.90 28.35 -22.84
C ASN A 9 11.61 26.97 -22.22
N LYS A 10 12.59 26.33 -21.56
CA LYS A 10 12.36 25.05 -20.85
C LYS A 10 11.46 25.18 -19.61
N ALA A 11 11.46 26.34 -18.94
CA ALA A 11 10.58 26.60 -17.81
C ALA A 11 9.12 26.85 -18.23
N VAL A 12 8.90 27.49 -19.39
CA VAL A 12 7.56 27.73 -19.96
C VAL A 12 6.99 26.44 -20.57
N GLU A 13 7.82 25.60 -21.18
CA GLU A 13 7.41 24.28 -21.70
C GLU A 13 7.07 23.30 -20.55
N LYS A 14 7.84 23.33 -19.44
CA LYS A 14 7.52 22.59 -18.21
C LYS A 14 6.22 23.04 -17.53
N ARG A 15 5.89 24.34 -17.56
CA ARG A 15 4.62 24.86 -17.01
C ARG A 15 3.40 24.41 -17.83
N ASN A 16 3.54 24.27 -19.14
CA ASN A 16 2.45 23.80 -20.01
C ASN A 16 2.23 22.27 -19.97
N LEU A 17 3.26 21.49 -19.62
CA LEU A 17 3.18 20.03 -19.43
C LEU A 17 2.48 19.60 -18.12
N MET A 18 2.24 20.52 -17.18
CA MET A 18 1.56 20.27 -15.90
C MET A 18 0.03 20.18 -15.99
N SER A 19 -0.60 20.39 -17.16
CA SER A 19 -2.07 20.32 -17.31
C SER A 19 -2.66 18.90 -17.39
N HIS A 20 -1.87 17.85 -17.13
CA HIS A 20 -2.25 16.46 -17.41
C HIS A 20 -2.24 15.49 -16.23
N TYR A 21 -1.89 15.93 -15.02
CA TYR A 21 -2.71 15.46 -13.90
C TYR A 21 -4.06 16.13 -14.14
N ARG A 22 -5.12 15.37 -14.37
CA ARG A 22 -6.47 15.94 -14.38
C ARG A 22 -6.98 15.88 -12.95
N PRO A 23 -6.85 16.97 -12.17
CA PRO A 23 -7.99 17.38 -11.37
C PRO A 23 -9.22 17.47 -12.28
N HIS A 24 -10.41 17.31 -11.72
CA HIS A 24 -11.64 17.31 -12.50
C HIS A 24 -11.90 18.64 -13.26
N SER A 25 -11.10 19.68 -13.02
CA SER A 25 -11.07 20.93 -13.78
C SER A 25 -9.72 21.68 -13.67
N ARG A 26 -9.47 22.66 -14.55
CA ARG A 26 -8.32 23.59 -14.48
C ARG A 26 -8.30 24.39 -13.16
N PHE A 27 -9.48 24.64 -12.58
CA PHE A 27 -9.67 25.32 -11.29
C PHE A 27 -9.06 24.56 -10.11
N ASP A 28 -9.11 23.23 -10.15
CA ASP A 28 -8.57 22.41 -9.07
C ASP A 28 -7.03 22.36 -9.08
N ALA A 29 -6.38 22.52 -10.26
CA ALA A 29 -4.92 22.59 -10.36
C ALA A 29 -4.36 23.88 -9.74
N ASP A 30 -4.99 25.01 -10.04
CA ASP A 30 -4.61 26.32 -9.49
C ASP A 30 -4.85 26.35 -7.97
N ARG A 31 -5.95 25.74 -7.50
CA ARG A 31 -6.23 25.57 -6.07
C ARG A 31 -5.15 24.73 -5.37
N LEU A 32 -4.74 23.60 -5.96
CA LEU A 32 -3.68 22.75 -5.40
C LEU A 32 -2.33 23.48 -5.31
N ASN A 33 -1.96 24.24 -6.34
CA ASN A 33 -0.73 25.03 -6.31
C ASN A 33 -0.80 26.15 -5.26
N ALA A 34 -1.93 26.86 -5.17
CA ALA A 34 -2.13 27.90 -4.17
C ALA A 34 -2.08 27.35 -2.72
N SER A 35 -2.64 26.15 -2.50
CA SER A 35 -2.56 25.43 -1.23
C SER A 35 -1.10 25.13 -0.84
N ARG A 36 -0.32 24.57 -1.78
CA ARG A 36 1.12 24.31 -1.58
C ARG A 36 1.90 25.57 -1.28
N ASP A 37 1.73 26.63 -2.08
CA ASP A 37 2.41 27.91 -1.85
C ASP A 37 2.04 28.52 -0.48
N SER A 38 0.80 28.30 -0.02
CA SER A 38 0.36 28.73 1.31
C SER A 38 1.01 27.93 2.43
N ALA A 39 1.11 26.60 2.28
CA ALA A 39 1.80 25.74 3.23
C ALA A 39 3.30 26.08 3.32
N ASP A 40 3.96 26.28 2.17
CA ASP A 40 5.36 26.69 2.09
C ASP A 40 5.60 28.02 2.81
N ARG A 41 4.70 29.01 2.66
CA ARG A 41 4.79 30.27 3.40
C ARG A 41 4.57 30.08 4.90
N ALA A 42 3.56 29.31 5.29
CA ALA A 42 3.22 29.10 6.71
C ALA A 42 4.35 28.39 7.47
N VAL A 43 4.93 27.35 6.88
CA VAL A 43 6.03 26.61 7.50
C VAL A 43 7.38 27.31 7.31
N GLY A 44 7.60 28.00 6.18
CA GLY A 44 8.81 28.78 5.96
C GLY A 44 9.01 29.91 6.97
N GLN A 45 7.93 30.48 7.50
CA GLN A 45 7.99 31.46 8.60
C GLN A 45 8.62 30.89 9.89
N LEU A 46 8.63 29.57 10.06
CA LEU A 46 9.25 28.93 11.23
C LEU A 46 10.77 29.00 11.17
N GLU A 47 11.39 29.01 9.99
CA GLU A 47 12.83 28.75 9.83
C GLU A 47 13.71 29.61 10.76
N HIS A 48 13.37 30.88 10.89
CA HIS A 48 14.15 31.88 11.64
C HIS A 48 13.67 32.14 13.08
N LEU A 49 12.64 31.43 13.55
CA LEU A 49 12.11 31.64 14.90
C LEU A 49 13.03 31.02 15.98
N PRO A 50 13.24 31.69 17.13
CA PRO A 50 13.84 31.08 18.32
C PRO A 50 13.07 29.84 18.77
N TYR A 51 13.73 28.90 19.46
CA TYR A 51 13.15 27.60 19.81
C TYR A 51 11.76 27.66 20.45
N PHE A 52 11.57 28.48 21.50
CA PHE A 52 10.28 28.55 22.19
C PHE A 52 9.16 29.12 21.31
N GLU A 53 9.48 30.11 20.47
CA GLU A 53 8.54 30.70 19.51
C GLU A 53 8.22 29.73 18.38
N LYS A 54 9.23 29.04 17.84
CA LYS A 54 9.09 27.98 16.84
C LYS A 54 8.19 26.86 17.34
N ARG A 55 8.43 26.37 18.55
CA ARG A 55 7.61 25.33 19.19
C ARG A 55 6.16 25.79 19.37
N ALA A 56 5.94 27.02 19.83
CA ALA A 56 4.59 27.57 19.94
C ALA A 56 3.89 27.68 18.58
N ALA A 57 4.59 28.16 17.56
CA ALA A 57 4.07 28.29 16.21
C ALA A 57 3.73 26.94 15.56
N ILE A 58 4.57 25.91 15.74
CA ILE A 58 4.27 24.54 15.28
C ILE A 58 2.98 24.03 15.91
N ARG A 59 2.77 24.26 17.21
CA ARG A 59 1.56 23.82 17.92
C ARG A 59 0.30 24.52 17.41
N LEU A 60 0.40 25.81 17.08
CA LEU A 60 -0.68 26.54 16.44
C LEU A 60 -0.99 25.96 15.06
N LEU A 61 0.02 25.74 14.21
CA LEU A 61 -0.15 25.12 12.90
C LEU A 61 -0.79 23.73 12.98
N LEU A 62 -0.35 22.90 13.93
CA LEU A 62 -0.95 21.59 14.17
C LEU A 62 -2.44 21.69 14.56
N SER A 63 -2.77 22.64 15.44
CA SER A 63 -4.15 22.90 15.84
C SER A 63 -5.01 23.37 14.65
N ASP A 64 -4.48 24.26 13.82
CA ASP A 64 -5.15 24.81 12.64
C ASP A 64 -5.48 23.72 11.60
N ILE A 65 -4.66 22.68 11.49
CA ILE A 65 -4.91 21.54 10.60
C ILE A 65 -5.71 20.40 11.26
N GLY A 66 -6.26 20.65 12.46
CA GLY A 66 -7.18 19.74 13.16
C GLY A 66 -6.52 18.70 14.06
N VAL A 67 -5.24 18.86 14.43
CA VAL A 67 -4.59 18.02 15.44
C VAL A 67 -4.94 18.49 16.84
N ASP A 68 -5.38 17.57 17.70
CA ASP A 68 -5.58 17.83 19.13
C ASP A 68 -4.25 17.77 19.87
N VAL A 69 -3.60 18.93 19.93
CA VAL A 69 -2.30 19.11 20.59
C VAL A 69 -2.40 18.90 22.10
N ALA A 70 -3.57 19.11 22.72
CA ALA A 70 -3.75 18.85 24.14
C ALA A 70 -3.71 17.34 24.44
N ARG A 71 -4.30 16.52 23.56
CA ARG A 71 -4.18 15.07 23.62
C ARG A 71 -2.73 14.61 23.40
N ASP A 72 -2.01 15.24 22.47
CA ASP A 72 -0.59 14.96 22.27
C ASP A 72 0.23 15.22 23.55
N ASP A 73 0.01 16.35 24.22
CA ASP A 73 0.72 16.68 25.46
C ASP A 73 0.38 15.75 26.62
N ALA A 74 -0.88 15.33 26.72
CA ALA A 74 -1.34 14.39 27.74
C ALA A 74 -0.78 12.97 27.55
N ASP A 75 -0.24 12.67 26.36
CA ASP A 75 0.29 11.36 25.99
C ASP A 75 1.79 11.43 25.65
N PRO A 76 2.70 11.56 26.64
CA PRO A 76 4.13 11.78 26.37
C PRO A 76 4.87 10.55 25.80
N VAL A 77 4.22 9.39 25.75
CA VAL A 77 4.84 8.11 25.37
C VAL A 77 4.09 7.37 24.25
N GLY A 78 2.81 7.67 24.05
CA GLY A 78 2.03 7.13 22.95
C GLY A 78 2.02 8.02 21.71
N ASP A 79 1.14 7.66 20.80
CA ASP A 79 1.04 8.31 19.49
C ASP A 79 0.15 9.57 19.53
N GLY A 80 -0.52 9.88 20.65
CA GLY A 80 -1.36 11.07 20.77
C GLY A 80 -2.57 11.08 19.82
N ASP A 81 -2.84 12.21 19.15
CA ASP A 81 -3.92 12.34 18.19
C ASP A 81 -3.54 11.83 16.79
N GLN A 82 -4.15 10.70 16.42
CA GLN A 82 -3.94 10.01 15.14
C GLN A 82 -5.16 10.09 14.21
N ARG A 83 -6.09 11.03 14.44
CA ARG A 83 -7.23 11.25 13.53
C ARG A 83 -6.76 11.73 12.14
N PRO A 84 -7.41 11.31 11.04
CA PRO A 84 -7.05 11.76 9.70
C PRO A 84 -7.18 13.27 9.50
N ILE A 85 -6.26 13.86 8.74
CA ILE A 85 -6.32 15.26 8.28
C ILE A 85 -7.14 15.33 6.99
N THR A 86 -8.35 15.86 7.08
CA THR A 86 -9.38 15.75 6.03
C THR A 86 -9.31 16.86 4.99
N THR A 87 -8.76 18.04 5.33
CA THR A 87 -8.62 19.18 4.41
C THR A 87 -7.38 19.06 3.54
N VAL A 88 -7.45 19.45 2.26
CA VAL A 88 -6.30 19.46 1.34
C VAL A 88 -5.19 20.37 1.86
N GLU A 89 -5.57 21.56 2.32
CA GLU A 89 -4.68 22.60 2.82
C GLU A 89 -3.92 22.13 4.06
N GLY A 90 -4.63 21.50 5.02
CA GLY A 90 -3.99 20.91 6.19
C GLY A 90 -3.05 19.74 5.87
N ARG A 91 -3.35 18.94 4.84
CA ARG A 91 -2.43 17.89 4.37
C ARG A 91 -1.15 18.49 3.79
N ASP A 92 -1.22 19.58 3.03
CA ASP A 92 -0.04 20.24 2.48
C ASP A 92 0.85 20.84 3.59
N VAL A 93 0.26 21.47 4.61
CA VAL A 93 0.99 21.92 5.80
C VAL A 93 1.67 20.76 6.52
N ALA A 94 0.97 19.64 6.74
CA ALA A 94 1.55 18.45 7.37
C ALA A 94 2.72 17.85 6.57
N ARG A 95 2.60 17.79 5.23
CA ARG A 95 3.69 17.34 4.34
C ARG A 95 4.90 18.26 4.45
N HIS A 96 4.69 19.57 4.44
CA HIS A 96 5.78 20.53 4.51
C HIS A 96 6.45 20.51 5.89
N LEU A 97 5.68 20.44 6.97
CA LEU A 97 6.20 20.31 8.34
C LEU A 97 7.04 19.02 8.52
N PHE A 98 6.58 17.90 7.95
CA PHE A 98 7.37 16.66 7.92
C PHE A 98 8.66 16.82 7.10
N ALA A 99 8.58 17.46 5.93
CA ALA A 99 9.72 17.64 5.04
C ALA A 99 10.83 18.52 5.65
N THR A 100 10.46 19.56 6.41
CA THR A 100 11.40 20.44 7.11
C THR A 100 11.86 19.87 8.45
N GLY A 101 11.15 18.87 8.99
CA GLY A 101 11.46 18.27 10.28
C GLY A 101 11.03 19.12 11.48
N GLY A 102 10.21 20.15 11.28
CA GLY A 102 9.70 21.02 12.35
C GLY A 102 10.80 21.67 13.17
N ASP A 103 10.85 21.35 14.47
CA ASP A 103 11.82 21.85 15.44
C ASP A 103 12.86 20.81 15.88
N ILE A 104 13.00 19.71 15.15
CA ILE A 104 13.92 18.62 15.54
C ILE A 104 15.34 19.16 15.68
N TYR A 105 15.85 19.92 14.72
CA TYR A 105 17.22 20.43 14.77
C TYR A 105 17.48 21.30 16.01
N GLU A 106 16.57 22.23 16.31
CA GLU A 106 16.65 23.13 17.47
C GLU A 106 16.53 22.36 18.79
N CYS A 107 15.68 21.35 18.85
CA CYS A 107 15.55 20.49 20.03
C CYS A 107 16.88 19.85 20.41
N PHE A 108 17.61 19.31 19.43
CA PHE A 108 18.89 18.65 19.66
C PHE A 108 20.02 19.66 19.91
N ASN A 109 20.12 20.72 19.10
CA ASN A 109 21.18 21.71 19.23
C ASN A 109 21.06 22.55 20.52
N GLY A 110 19.83 22.82 20.97
CA GLY A 110 19.55 23.55 22.20
C GLY A 110 19.56 22.70 23.48
N GLY A 111 19.80 21.40 23.38
CA GLY A 111 19.79 20.50 24.55
C GLY A 111 18.40 20.34 25.19
N HIS A 112 17.33 20.48 24.41
CA HIS A 112 15.94 20.37 24.87
C HIS A 112 15.41 18.93 24.85
N VAL A 113 16.27 17.95 24.58
CA VAL A 113 15.97 16.51 24.58
C VAL A 113 16.86 15.78 25.58
N SER A 114 16.44 14.61 26.04
CA SER A 114 17.21 13.83 26.99
C SER A 114 18.56 13.37 26.43
N THR A 115 19.52 13.11 27.32
CA THR A 115 20.81 12.48 26.96
C THR A 115 20.61 11.10 26.31
N PHE A 116 19.54 10.39 26.68
CA PHE A 116 19.13 9.14 26.04
C PHE A 116 18.73 9.35 24.58
N ALA A 117 17.88 10.33 24.29
CA ALA A 117 17.50 10.69 22.93
C ALA A 117 18.70 11.12 22.07
N ILE A 118 19.61 11.93 22.62
CA ILE A 118 20.88 12.32 21.96
C ILE A 118 21.73 11.08 21.63
N ALA A 119 21.90 10.17 22.59
CA ALA A 119 22.65 8.94 22.35
C ALA A 119 21.99 8.07 21.27
N CYS A 120 20.65 8.02 21.23
CA CYS A 120 19.91 7.31 20.20
C CYS A 120 20.08 7.94 18.81
N SER A 121 19.89 9.25 18.68
CA SER A 121 20.00 9.98 17.40
C SER A 121 21.40 9.94 16.82
N SER A 122 22.43 9.86 17.66
CA SER A 122 23.83 9.79 17.25
C SER A 122 24.35 8.36 17.08
N GLY A 123 23.52 7.33 17.28
CA GLY A 123 23.92 5.94 17.08
C GLY A 123 24.90 5.41 18.14
N GLN A 124 24.90 5.98 19.35
CA GLN A 124 25.82 5.63 20.43
C GLN A 124 25.32 4.41 21.22
N LEU A 125 25.67 3.20 20.76
CA LEU A 125 25.20 1.94 21.35
C LEU A 125 25.57 1.76 22.84
N GLY A 126 26.78 2.13 23.24
CA GLY A 126 27.28 1.94 24.61
C GLY A 126 26.48 2.73 25.66
N PRO A 127 26.36 4.06 25.52
CA PRO A 127 25.54 4.90 26.38
C PRO A 127 24.07 4.46 26.45
N VAL A 128 23.43 4.15 25.32
CA VAL A 128 22.04 3.66 25.31
C VAL A 128 21.92 2.35 26.09
N ARG A 129 22.84 1.40 25.87
CA ARG A 129 22.83 0.11 26.57
C ARG A 129 22.94 0.30 28.09
N ARG A 130 23.85 1.15 28.56
CA ARG A 130 24.00 1.44 29.99
C ARG A 130 22.73 2.03 30.58
N ALA A 131 22.13 3.03 29.94
CA ALA A 131 20.88 3.63 30.40
C ALA A 131 19.72 2.61 30.48
N ILE A 132 19.60 1.74 29.48
CA ILE A 132 18.63 0.64 29.48
C ILE A 132 18.87 -0.34 30.64
N ASP A 133 20.12 -0.77 30.83
CA ASP A 133 20.45 -1.75 31.86
C ASP A 133 20.34 -1.16 33.28
N GLU A 134 20.61 0.14 33.46
CA GLU A 134 20.33 0.89 34.70
C GLU A 134 18.84 0.98 34.99
N ALA A 135 18.03 1.38 34.01
CA ALA A 135 16.58 1.46 34.16
C ALA A 135 15.93 0.09 34.43
N ALA A 136 16.46 -0.97 33.83
CA ALA A 136 15.97 -2.34 34.04
C ALA A 136 16.31 -2.88 35.44
N ARG A 137 17.45 -2.51 36.03
CA ARG A 137 17.85 -2.95 37.38
C ARG A 137 16.91 -2.45 38.49
N GLY A 138 16.23 -1.33 38.27
CA GLY A 138 15.25 -0.77 39.21
C GLY A 138 13.84 -1.35 39.09
N ALA A 139 13.58 -2.25 38.14
CA ALA A 139 12.24 -2.77 37.87
C ALA A 139 11.95 -4.06 38.64
N SER A 140 10.93 -4.06 39.49
CA SER A 140 10.29 -5.28 39.98
C SER A 140 9.25 -5.77 38.96
N GLY A 141 9.58 -6.77 38.15
CA GLY A 141 8.67 -7.35 37.15
C GLY A 141 9.02 -7.03 35.69
N PRO A 142 8.10 -7.24 34.74
CA PRO A 142 8.38 -7.08 33.32
C PRO A 142 8.59 -5.61 32.96
N CYS A 143 9.70 -5.31 32.26
CA CYS A 143 9.99 -3.97 31.74
C CYS A 143 8.85 -3.40 30.87
N SER A 144 8.08 -4.26 30.20
CA SER A 144 6.92 -3.87 29.39
C SER A 144 5.76 -3.28 30.18
N ARG A 145 5.73 -3.45 31.52
CA ARG A 145 4.75 -2.84 32.43
C ARG A 145 5.37 -1.80 33.38
N ASN A 146 6.67 -1.54 33.29
CA ASN A 146 7.33 -0.52 34.10
C ASN A 146 7.20 0.86 33.44
N SER A 147 6.43 1.76 34.05
CA SER A 147 6.12 3.09 33.50
C SER A 147 7.36 3.97 33.28
N ALA A 148 8.33 3.95 34.20
CA ALA A 148 9.57 4.73 34.05
C ALA A 148 10.43 4.21 32.89
N PHE A 149 10.54 2.88 32.76
CA PHE A 149 11.24 2.25 31.64
C PHE A 149 10.55 2.57 30.31
N GLN A 150 9.23 2.38 30.22
CA GLN A 150 8.46 2.74 29.03
C GLN A 150 8.60 4.23 28.71
N SER A 151 8.57 5.10 29.71
CA SER A 151 8.77 6.53 29.54
C SER A 151 10.14 6.89 28.98
N MET A 152 11.17 6.07 29.17
CA MET A 152 12.49 6.31 28.57
C MET A 152 12.53 5.83 27.11
N ILE A 153 12.00 4.63 26.83
CA ILE A 153 12.11 4.02 25.49
C ILE A 153 11.06 4.49 24.49
N GLU A 154 10.00 5.16 24.94
CA GLU A 154 8.90 5.67 24.11
C GLU A 154 8.67 7.19 24.22
N LYS A 155 9.50 7.94 24.94
CA LYS A 155 9.28 9.39 25.11
C LYS A 155 9.18 10.15 23.79
N ARG A 156 8.22 11.07 23.67
CA ARG A 156 8.04 11.99 22.54
C ARG A 156 8.56 13.38 22.92
N GLU A 157 9.84 13.66 22.67
CA GLU A 157 10.50 14.88 23.18
C GLU A 157 10.51 16.08 22.21
N THR A 158 10.24 15.86 20.92
CA THR A 158 10.19 16.92 19.90
C THR A 158 8.75 17.29 19.54
N SER A 159 8.51 18.43 18.88
CA SER A 159 7.15 18.77 18.40
C SER A 159 6.68 17.82 17.29
N MET A 160 7.61 17.20 16.57
CA MET A 160 7.31 16.12 15.62
C MET A 160 6.98 14.79 16.32
N ARG A 161 7.15 14.69 17.65
CA ARG A 161 6.82 13.53 18.46
C ARG A 161 7.51 12.24 18.02
N LEU A 162 8.83 12.30 17.80
CA LEU A 162 9.60 11.11 17.48
C LEU A 162 9.85 10.26 18.73
N SER A 163 9.59 8.96 18.65
CA SER A 163 10.10 7.98 19.60
C SER A 163 11.61 7.80 19.46
N PRO A 164 12.34 7.27 20.46
CA PRO A 164 13.75 6.92 20.30
C PRO A 164 14.04 6.02 19.10
N LEU A 165 13.15 5.06 18.78
CA LEU A 165 13.29 4.22 17.59
C LEU A 165 13.06 5.02 16.29
N LEU A 166 12.07 5.92 16.27
CA LEU A 166 11.86 6.82 15.13
C LEU A 166 13.03 7.78 14.93
N MET A 167 13.63 8.31 16.02
CA MET A 167 14.83 9.15 15.96
C MET A 167 16.01 8.42 15.32
N VAL A 168 16.23 7.15 15.69
CA VAL A 168 17.25 6.29 15.07
C VAL A 168 17.05 6.19 13.56
N VAL A 169 15.82 5.99 13.10
CA VAL A 169 15.53 5.88 11.67
C VAL A 169 15.64 7.24 10.97
N ALA A 170 15.03 8.29 11.52
CA ALA A 170 14.96 9.61 10.91
C ALA A 170 16.34 10.27 10.79
N LEU A 171 17.15 10.19 11.84
CA LEU A 171 18.39 10.97 11.96
C LEU A 171 19.63 10.21 11.46
N SER A 172 19.56 8.89 11.31
CA SER A 172 20.65 8.12 10.69
C SER A 172 20.96 8.52 9.24
N LYS A 173 20.03 9.23 8.57
CA LYS A 173 20.18 9.76 7.21
C LYS A 173 21.14 10.93 7.09
N ASN A 174 21.31 11.71 8.17
CA ASN A 174 22.10 12.95 8.17
C ASN A 174 23.61 12.69 8.35
N MET A 175 24.05 11.43 8.27
CA MET A 175 25.44 11.08 8.48
C MET A 175 26.25 11.15 7.19
N THR A 176 26.73 12.35 6.88
CA THR A 176 27.98 12.54 6.13
C THR A 176 29.14 12.59 7.13
N VAL A 177 29.92 11.50 7.21
CA VAL A 177 31.29 11.46 7.74
C VAL A 177 31.47 11.90 9.21
N VAL A 178 31.34 10.95 10.14
CA VAL A 178 32.07 11.04 11.43
C VAL A 178 33.02 9.86 11.52
N SER A 179 34.31 10.17 11.34
CA SER A 179 35.46 9.28 11.51
C SER A 179 35.62 8.91 12.99
N THR A 180 34.84 7.94 13.44
CA THR A 180 35.20 7.13 14.61
C THR A 180 35.58 5.74 14.11
N THR A 181 36.52 5.08 14.78
CA THR A 181 37.06 3.75 14.42
C THR A 181 36.01 2.64 14.29
N SER A 182 34.75 2.87 14.69
CA SER A 182 33.63 1.93 14.52
C SER A 182 32.33 2.52 13.93
N GLY A 183 32.28 3.83 13.64
CA GLY A 183 31.10 4.53 13.11
C GLY A 183 29.84 4.46 13.99
N PRO A 184 28.76 5.18 13.62
CA PRO A 184 27.47 5.07 14.32
C PRO A 184 26.82 3.70 14.10
N GLN A 185 26.26 3.11 15.17
CA GLN A 185 25.78 1.71 15.19
C GLN A 185 24.25 1.59 15.14
N PHE A 186 23.59 2.31 14.22
CA PHE A 186 22.12 2.42 14.17
C PHE A 186 21.38 1.08 14.05
N SER A 187 21.85 0.16 13.21
CA SER A 187 21.23 -1.17 13.07
C SER A 187 21.28 -1.97 14.38
N LYS A 188 22.42 -1.96 15.09
CA LYS A 188 22.56 -2.61 16.40
C LYS A 188 21.71 -1.93 17.47
N LEU A 189 21.60 -0.62 17.39
CA LEU A 189 20.80 0.18 18.31
C LEU A 189 19.30 -0.09 18.12
N ALA A 190 18.80 -0.15 16.89
CA ALA A 190 17.43 -0.54 16.58
C ALA A 190 17.12 -1.95 17.10
N LYS A 191 18.03 -2.93 16.89
CA LYS A 191 17.91 -4.28 17.47
C LYS A 191 17.79 -4.24 19.00
N LEU A 192 18.62 -3.44 19.67
CA LEU A 192 18.58 -3.30 21.12
C LEU A 192 17.24 -2.70 21.59
N LEU A 193 16.78 -1.63 20.96
CA LEU A 193 15.51 -0.98 21.30
C LEU A 193 14.32 -1.92 21.09
N LEU A 194 14.23 -2.59 19.94
CA LEU A 194 13.18 -3.57 19.66
C LEU A 194 13.21 -4.72 20.68
N LYS A 195 14.39 -5.27 20.98
CA LYS A 195 14.59 -6.32 22.00
C LYS A 195 14.15 -5.89 23.39
N ARG A 196 14.15 -4.58 23.66
CA ARG A 196 13.75 -4.00 24.94
C ARG A 196 12.31 -3.48 24.95
N GLY A 197 11.57 -3.61 23.85
CA GLY A 197 10.13 -3.29 23.81
C GLY A 197 9.77 -2.02 23.09
N ALA A 198 10.71 -1.34 22.42
CA ALA A 198 10.38 -0.19 21.60
C ALA A 198 9.36 -0.57 20.51
N SER A 199 8.37 0.28 20.31
CA SER A 199 7.24 0.06 19.41
C SER A 199 7.69 0.20 17.94
N PRO A 200 7.60 -0.86 17.13
CA PRO A 200 7.93 -0.79 15.71
C PRO A 200 6.87 -0.05 14.88
N VAL A 201 5.70 0.23 15.47
CA VAL A 201 4.55 0.90 14.83
C VAL A 201 4.32 2.31 15.36
N ALA A 202 5.21 2.82 16.22
CA ALA A 202 5.16 4.18 16.73
C ALA A 202 4.96 5.19 15.60
N LYS A 203 4.13 6.19 15.86
CA LYS A 203 3.80 7.25 14.92
C LYS A 203 4.27 8.60 15.42
N ASP A 204 4.71 9.42 14.48
CA ASP A 204 4.95 10.85 14.69
C ASP A 204 3.62 11.63 14.75
N VAL A 205 3.72 12.95 14.91
CA VAL A 205 2.55 13.86 14.96
C VAL A 205 1.70 13.88 13.67
N THR A 206 2.29 13.47 12.53
CA THR A 206 1.64 13.36 11.22
C THR A 206 1.17 11.94 10.90
N GLY A 207 1.37 10.99 11.80
CA GLY A 207 1.01 9.59 11.67
C GLY A 207 2.05 8.70 10.98
N LYS A 208 3.24 9.22 10.71
CA LYS A 208 4.31 8.52 10.01
C LYS A 208 5.07 7.59 10.94
N THR A 209 5.26 6.37 10.46
CA THR A 209 5.99 5.30 11.13
C THR A 209 7.44 5.23 10.68
N ALA A 210 8.21 4.32 11.29
CA ALA A 210 9.56 3.95 10.87
C ALA A 210 9.61 3.59 9.37
N CYS A 211 8.54 3.07 8.78
CA CYS A 211 8.50 2.74 7.35
C CYS A 211 8.51 3.98 6.44
N HIS A 212 7.77 5.03 6.80
CA HIS A 212 7.75 6.30 6.05
C HIS A 212 9.11 6.98 6.14
N TYR A 213 9.66 7.05 7.36
CA TYR A 213 11.02 7.57 7.56
C TYR A 213 12.05 6.71 6.83
N GLY A 214 12.05 5.39 6.98
CA GLY A 214 13.19 4.56 6.58
C GLY A 214 13.13 3.95 5.18
N ALA A 215 11.94 3.88 4.58
CA ALA A 215 11.70 3.29 3.27
C ALA A 215 10.84 4.17 2.34
N GLY A 216 10.68 5.46 2.68
CA GLY A 216 10.14 6.48 1.79
C GLY A 216 11.20 7.03 0.81
N ALA A 217 10.94 8.20 0.23
CA ALA A 217 11.77 8.79 -0.84
C ALA A 217 13.25 9.03 -0.49
N MET A 218 13.56 9.13 0.81
CA MET A 218 14.89 9.42 1.36
C MET A 218 15.43 8.26 2.22
N GLY A 219 14.99 7.02 1.96
CA GLY A 219 15.52 5.84 2.66
C GLY A 219 16.97 5.56 2.28
N THR A 220 17.82 5.23 3.25
CA THR A 220 19.19 4.72 3.03
C THR A 220 19.23 3.21 3.20
N PRO A 221 20.31 2.51 2.80
CA PRO A 221 20.41 1.07 3.03
C PRO A 221 20.25 0.70 4.51
N THR A 222 20.85 1.49 5.40
CA THR A 222 20.72 1.34 6.86
C THR A 222 19.28 1.50 7.32
N THR A 223 18.57 2.53 6.86
CA THR A 223 17.18 2.73 7.32
C THR A 223 16.23 1.68 6.76
N VAL A 224 16.44 1.22 5.52
CA VAL A 224 15.67 0.12 4.92
C VAL A 224 15.90 -1.18 5.70
N GLU A 225 17.15 -1.45 6.11
CA GLU A 225 17.47 -2.59 6.99
C GLU A 225 16.67 -2.53 8.30
N ILE A 226 16.67 -1.36 8.97
CA ILE A 226 15.94 -1.14 10.22
C ILE A 226 14.42 -1.29 10.02
N VAL A 227 13.87 -0.82 8.89
CA VAL A 227 12.45 -1.03 8.53
C VAL A 227 12.14 -2.52 8.42
N GLY A 228 13.06 -3.33 7.88
CA GLY A 228 12.90 -4.80 7.84
C GLY A 228 12.79 -5.40 9.23
N MET A 229 13.61 -4.95 10.18
CA MET A 229 13.53 -5.36 11.58
C MET A 229 12.19 -4.98 12.22
N CYS A 230 11.73 -3.75 11.96
CA CYS A 230 10.45 -3.24 12.47
C CYS A 230 9.25 -3.99 11.85
N ALA A 231 9.33 -4.34 10.56
CA ALA A 231 8.28 -5.08 9.86
C ALA A 231 8.07 -6.48 10.47
N GLU A 232 9.15 -7.19 10.79
CA GLU A 232 9.06 -8.48 11.47
C GLU A 232 8.54 -8.34 12.91
N ALA A 233 9.03 -7.36 13.66
CA ALA A 233 8.54 -7.09 15.02
C ALA A 233 7.03 -6.75 15.04
N THR A 234 6.54 -6.02 14.03
CA THR A 234 5.13 -5.59 13.93
C THR A 234 4.14 -6.76 13.91
N ARG A 235 4.52 -7.91 13.32
CA ARG A 235 3.66 -9.09 13.16
C ARG A 235 3.04 -9.60 14.47
N SER A 236 3.68 -9.31 15.59
CA SER A 236 3.29 -9.75 16.93
C SER A 236 3.17 -8.59 17.92
N HIS A 237 3.19 -7.34 17.45
CA HIS A 237 3.14 -6.18 18.34
C HIS A 237 1.81 -6.06 19.10
N HIS A 238 0.72 -6.58 18.53
CA HIS A 238 -0.58 -6.69 19.20
C HIS A 238 -0.54 -7.53 20.49
N LEU A 239 0.50 -8.36 20.68
CA LEU A 239 0.72 -9.12 21.91
C LEU A 239 1.50 -8.35 22.98
N TYR A 240 2.16 -7.24 22.63
CA TYR A 240 3.07 -6.52 23.53
C TYR A 240 2.38 -6.07 24.83
N SER A 241 3.03 -6.30 25.98
CA SER A 241 2.52 -6.01 27.34
C SER A 241 1.24 -6.79 27.74
N ARG A 242 0.79 -7.74 26.92
CA ARG A 242 -0.35 -8.62 27.20
C ARG A 242 0.09 -9.93 27.85
N ASP A 243 -0.85 -10.53 28.57
CA ASP A 243 -0.70 -11.87 29.12
C ASP A 243 -0.94 -12.91 28.01
N VAL A 244 -0.01 -13.86 27.91
CA VAL A 244 -0.07 -14.96 26.95
C VAL A 244 0.20 -16.28 27.65
N GLU A 245 -0.53 -17.30 27.23
CA GLU A 245 -0.27 -18.69 27.52
C GLU A 245 0.75 -19.24 26.51
N LEU A 246 1.76 -19.93 27.01
CA LEU A 246 2.75 -20.61 26.20
C LEU A 246 2.22 -21.98 25.74
N HIS A 247 2.40 -22.31 24.46
CA HIS A 247 1.99 -23.62 23.92
C HIS A 247 2.94 -24.15 22.85
N GLY A 248 2.81 -25.44 22.49
CA GLY A 248 3.58 -26.05 21.40
C GLY A 248 5.10 -26.09 21.64
N LEU A 249 5.57 -25.96 22.89
CA LEU A 249 6.98 -25.99 23.24
C LEU A 249 7.46 -27.41 23.54
N ASN A 250 8.72 -27.71 23.15
CA ASN A 250 9.37 -28.99 23.41
C ASN A 250 9.49 -29.31 24.92
N LYS A 251 9.63 -28.27 25.76
CA LYS A 251 9.65 -28.42 27.21
C LYS A 251 8.21 -28.47 27.71
N ALA A 252 7.67 -29.67 27.89
CA ALA A 252 6.28 -29.90 28.30
C ALA A 252 5.85 -29.05 29.51
N LYS A 253 6.73 -28.90 30.51
CA LYS A 253 6.49 -28.08 31.71
C LYS A 253 6.24 -26.59 31.45
N MET A 254 6.64 -26.07 30.28
CA MET A 254 6.41 -24.66 29.93
C MET A 254 5.08 -24.46 29.20
N ASN A 255 4.44 -25.51 28.69
CA ASN A 255 3.14 -25.39 28.05
C ASN A 255 2.07 -25.16 29.13
N GLY A 256 1.17 -24.20 28.91
CA GLY A 256 0.17 -23.76 29.88
C GLY A 256 0.67 -22.67 30.84
N MET A 257 1.97 -22.36 30.87
CA MET A 257 2.48 -21.24 31.67
C MET A 257 1.99 -19.91 31.09
N VAL A 258 1.62 -18.99 31.97
CA VAL A 258 1.21 -17.63 31.61
C VAL A 258 2.35 -16.65 31.88
N GLY A 259 2.57 -15.71 30.97
CA GLY A 259 3.52 -14.63 31.16
C GLY A 259 3.18 -13.37 30.38
N VAL A 260 3.90 -12.30 30.67
CA VAL A 260 3.73 -10.99 30.05
C VAL A 260 4.70 -10.86 28.87
N VAL A 261 4.18 -10.53 27.70
CA VAL A 261 5.02 -10.33 26.50
C VAL A 261 5.80 -9.02 26.59
N GLY A 262 7.08 -9.09 26.23
CA GLY A 262 8.01 -7.98 26.14
C GLY A 262 8.54 -7.76 24.71
N GLY A 263 9.82 -7.41 24.63
CA GLY A 263 10.46 -6.97 23.40
C GLY A 263 10.63 -8.07 22.35
N TYR A 264 11.04 -7.66 21.15
CA TYR A 264 11.24 -8.54 20.00
C TYR A 264 12.74 -8.67 19.68
N ASP A 265 13.26 -9.88 19.77
CA ASP A 265 14.62 -10.21 19.43
C ASP A 265 14.72 -10.51 17.92
N VAL A 266 15.28 -9.56 17.19
CA VAL A 266 15.41 -9.58 15.72
C VAL A 266 16.25 -10.76 15.24
N ASP A 267 17.30 -11.12 15.97
CA ASP A 267 18.25 -12.15 15.53
C ASP A 267 17.65 -13.56 15.65
N THR A 268 16.78 -13.77 16.64
CA THR A 268 16.14 -15.07 16.88
C THR A 268 14.71 -15.18 16.34
N GLY A 269 14.09 -14.05 15.98
CA GLY A 269 12.68 -13.99 15.56
C GLY A 269 11.70 -14.30 16.68
N ARG A 270 12.06 -14.01 17.93
CA ARG A 270 11.30 -14.40 19.13
C ARG A 270 10.92 -13.18 19.95
N ARG A 271 9.83 -13.28 20.70
CA ARG A 271 9.50 -12.31 21.75
C ARG A 271 9.99 -12.77 23.10
N SER A 272 10.37 -11.81 23.92
CA SER A 272 10.57 -12.07 25.32
C SER A 272 9.23 -12.22 26.04
N VAL A 273 9.16 -13.15 26.98
CA VAL A 273 8.00 -13.37 27.83
C VAL A 273 8.50 -13.48 29.26
N TYR A 274 7.99 -12.62 30.13
CA TYR A 274 8.29 -12.65 31.55
C TYR A 274 7.30 -13.58 32.26
N LEU A 275 7.81 -14.66 32.83
CA LEU A 275 7.04 -15.65 33.58
C LEU A 275 7.04 -15.26 35.05
N SER A 276 5.91 -14.76 35.55
CA SER A 276 5.79 -14.26 36.92
C SER A 276 6.08 -15.34 37.97
N GLU A 277 5.61 -16.57 37.75
CA GLU A 277 5.81 -17.70 38.67
C GLU A 277 7.29 -18.09 38.82
N GLU A 278 8.08 -17.92 37.76
CA GLU A 278 9.50 -18.28 37.74
C GLU A 278 10.42 -17.06 37.90
N ASN A 279 9.85 -15.85 38.02
CA ASN A 279 10.55 -14.57 38.07
C ASN A 279 11.67 -14.45 37.03
N ARG A 280 11.41 -14.88 35.79
CA ARG A 280 12.41 -14.89 34.72
C ARG A 280 11.83 -14.62 33.34
N GLU A 281 12.68 -14.13 32.46
CA GLU A 281 12.35 -13.87 31.06
C GLU A 281 12.81 -15.02 30.15
N VAL A 282 11.96 -15.42 29.19
CA VAL A 282 12.25 -16.46 28.20
C VAL A 282 11.97 -15.95 26.78
N LEU A 283 12.73 -16.45 25.79
CA LEU A 283 12.50 -16.13 24.38
C LEU A 283 11.64 -17.19 23.70
N VAL A 284 10.47 -16.78 23.23
CA VAL A 284 9.43 -17.65 22.67
C VAL A 284 9.10 -17.25 21.23
N LYS A 285 8.88 -18.25 20.38
CA LYS A 285 8.46 -18.04 18.99
C LYS A 285 7.01 -17.55 18.93
N LEU A 286 6.67 -16.81 17.87
CA LEU A 286 5.36 -16.19 17.73
C LEU A 286 4.23 -17.22 17.68
N GLU A 287 4.45 -18.36 17.01
CA GLU A 287 3.47 -19.44 16.89
C GLU A 287 3.19 -20.20 18.20
N ASN A 288 3.95 -19.90 19.27
CA ASN A 288 3.84 -20.55 20.58
C ASN A 288 3.25 -19.61 21.65
N LEU A 289 2.69 -18.48 21.23
CA LEU A 289 2.07 -17.48 22.10
C LEU A 289 0.57 -17.40 21.80
N LYS A 290 -0.26 -17.66 22.81
CA LYS A 290 -1.71 -17.53 22.75
C LYS A 290 -2.17 -16.49 23.76
N LEU A 291 -2.95 -15.50 23.36
CA LEU A 291 -3.52 -14.53 24.31
C LEU A 291 -4.38 -15.25 25.37
N VAL A 292 -4.21 -14.87 26.63
CA VAL A 292 -5.09 -15.33 27.72
C VAL A 292 -6.45 -14.64 27.57
N GLU A 293 -7.54 -15.41 27.60
CA GLU A 293 -8.90 -14.93 27.36
C GLU A 293 -9.43 -14.13 28.56
N ASP A 294 -9.24 -12.81 28.55
CA ASP A 294 -10.10 -11.87 29.29
C ASP A 294 -10.54 -10.75 28.34
N ASN A 295 -11.83 -10.74 27.99
CA ASN A 295 -12.49 -9.85 27.03
C ASN A 295 -11.82 -9.79 25.64
N THR A 296 -12.00 -10.86 24.86
CA THR A 296 -11.66 -11.04 23.43
C THR A 296 -12.39 -10.10 22.46
N SER A 297 -12.75 -8.89 22.89
CA SER A 297 -13.17 -7.81 22.00
C SER A 297 -11.97 -7.35 21.15
N SER A 298 -11.69 -8.11 20.09
CA SER A 298 -10.91 -7.77 18.90
C SER A 298 -9.53 -7.12 19.11
N VAL A 299 -8.56 -7.82 19.69
CA VAL A 299 -7.15 -7.44 19.47
C VAL A 299 -6.73 -7.98 18.10
N ALA A 300 -7.15 -7.29 17.03
CA ALA A 300 -6.77 -7.64 15.68
C ALA A 300 -5.25 -7.50 15.50
N PRO A 301 -4.59 -8.39 14.74
CA PRO A 301 -3.21 -8.18 14.34
C PRO A 301 -3.07 -6.80 13.68
N TYR A 302 -1.98 -6.10 13.98
CA TYR A 302 -1.64 -4.89 13.25
C TYR A 302 -1.55 -5.21 11.76
N PRO A 303 -2.00 -4.30 10.88
CA PRO A 303 -1.69 -4.43 9.46
C PRO A 303 -0.17 -4.48 9.27
N PRO A 304 0.33 -5.07 8.17
CA PRO A 304 1.75 -5.01 7.84
C PRO A 304 2.28 -3.59 7.98
N LEU A 305 3.45 -3.41 8.58
CA LEU A 305 4.04 -2.09 8.83
C LEU A 305 4.09 -1.22 7.54
N VAL A 306 4.37 -1.87 6.41
CA VAL A 306 4.43 -1.26 5.07
C VAL A 306 3.08 -0.76 4.54
N ASN A 307 1.97 -1.15 5.18
CA ASN A 307 0.59 -0.77 4.84
C ASN A 307 -0.04 0.15 5.90
N ILE A 308 0.70 0.54 6.95
CA ILE A 308 0.19 1.52 7.92
C ILE A 308 0.12 2.87 7.22
N LYS A 309 -1.06 3.48 7.22
CA LYS A 309 -1.29 4.83 6.71
C LYS A 309 -0.93 5.88 7.76
N ASP A 310 -0.38 6.99 7.30
CA ASP A 310 -0.28 8.23 8.07
C ASP A 310 -1.61 8.99 8.15
N LYS A 311 -1.63 10.16 8.78
CA LYS A 311 -2.86 10.98 8.93
C LYS A 311 -3.36 11.55 7.59
N MET A 312 -2.56 11.51 6.54
CA MET A 312 -2.94 11.88 5.17
C MET A 312 -3.42 10.67 4.36
N GLY A 313 -3.50 9.49 4.97
CA GLY A 313 -3.88 8.24 4.30
C GLY A 313 -2.79 7.64 3.44
N THR A 314 -1.58 8.22 3.44
CA THR A 314 -0.47 7.80 2.58
C THR A 314 0.29 6.64 3.21
N VAL A 315 0.78 5.70 2.41
CA VAL A 315 1.76 4.68 2.81
C VAL A 315 3.14 4.94 2.21
N ALA A 316 4.19 4.36 2.81
CA ALA A 316 5.57 4.51 2.34
C ALA A 316 5.77 4.19 0.84
N LEU A 317 5.04 3.20 0.30
CA LEU A 317 5.13 2.87 -1.13
C LEU A 317 4.62 4.02 -2.03
N GLN A 318 3.62 4.78 -1.60
CA GLN A 318 3.16 5.97 -2.35
C GLN A 318 4.21 7.08 -2.34
N GLU A 319 4.87 7.31 -1.20
CA GLU A 319 5.94 8.30 -1.09
C GLU A 319 7.09 8.02 -2.05
N LEU A 320 7.39 6.74 -2.26
CA LEU A 320 8.45 6.30 -3.16
C LEU A 320 8.11 6.48 -4.64
N VAL A 321 6.81 6.50 -4.97
CA VAL A 321 6.32 6.70 -6.34
C VAL A 321 6.27 8.19 -6.70
N MET A 322 6.15 9.09 -5.73
CA MET A 322 6.14 10.53 -5.99
C MET A 322 7.47 10.96 -6.64
N PRO A 323 7.44 11.60 -7.84
CA PRO A 323 8.65 11.95 -8.57
C PRO A 323 9.45 13.06 -7.87
N GLU A 324 10.76 13.16 -8.14
CA GLU A 324 11.64 14.20 -7.57
C GLU A 324 11.16 15.61 -7.92
N SER A 325 10.51 15.77 -9.08
CA SER A 325 9.84 17.02 -9.47
C SER A 325 8.68 17.44 -8.55
N PHE A 326 8.09 16.51 -7.81
CA PHE A 326 7.02 16.78 -6.85
C PHE A 326 7.59 17.14 -5.47
N THR A 327 8.72 16.53 -5.08
CA THR A 327 9.40 16.78 -3.80
C THR A 327 10.37 17.96 -3.85
N GLY A 328 10.83 18.37 -5.04
CA GLY A 328 11.79 19.47 -5.21
C GLY A 328 13.21 19.14 -4.75
N LEU A 329 13.48 17.88 -4.37
CA LEU A 329 14.74 17.45 -3.75
C LEU A 329 15.52 16.54 -4.71
N THR A 330 16.72 16.98 -5.12
CA THR A 330 17.69 16.07 -5.76
C THR A 330 18.17 15.06 -4.73
N ARG A 331 18.04 13.77 -5.00
CA ARG A 331 18.48 12.74 -4.04
C ARG A 331 19.99 12.84 -3.79
N PRO A 332 20.43 13.04 -2.54
CA PRO A 332 21.84 13.07 -2.23
C PRO A 332 22.48 11.67 -2.42
N PRO A 333 23.81 11.58 -2.55
CA PRO A 333 24.52 10.31 -2.51
C PRO A 333 24.20 9.52 -1.23
N GLY A 334 24.13 8.19 -1.33
CA GLY A 334 23.88 7.31 -0.18
C GLY A 334 22.40 6.96 0.11
N ILE A 335 21.47 7.53 -0.65
CA ILE A 335 20.06 7.09 -0.67
C ILE A 335 19.96 5.76 -1.42
N SER A 336 19.09 4.87 -0.93
CA SER A 336 18.79 3.59 -1.57
C SER A 336 18.16 3.80 -2.95
N ASP A 337 18.46 2.89 -3.88
CA ASP A 337 17.75 2.84 -5.15
C ASP A 337 16.24 2.69 -4.89
N PRO A 338 15.39 3.59 -5.41
CA PRO A 338 13.95 3.54 -5.22
C PRO A 338 13.31 2.24 -5.73
N ALA A 339 13.76 1.67 -6.84
CA ALA A 339 13.23 0.39 -7.32
C ALA A 339 13.58 -0.76 -6.36
N VAL A 340 14.78 -0.74 -5.78
CA VAL A 340 15.19 -1.72 -4.77
C VAL A 340 14.33 -1.59 -3.50
N THR A 341 14.10 -0.36 -3.05
CA THR A 341 13.24 -0.07 -1.90
C THR A 341 11.79 -0.49 -2.16
N ALA A 342 11.27 -0.25 -3.38
CA ALA A 342 9.92 -0.68 -3.77
C ALA A 342 9.81 -2.21 -3.77
N ALA A 343 10.81 -2.92 -4.33
CA ALA A 343 10.86 -4.37 -4.31
C ALA A 343 10.91 -4.93 -2.88
N PHE A 344 11.67 -4.27 -1.99
CA PHE A 344 11.71 -4.59 -0.57
C PHE A 344 10.32 -4.43 0.08
N LEU A 345 9.65 -3.29 -0.11
CA LEU A 345 8.31 -3.05 0.43
C LEU A 345 7.30 -4.12 -0.04
N LEU A 346 7.31 -4.46 -1.33
CA LEU A 346 6.44 -5.50 -1.90
C LEU A 346 6.74 -6.90 -1.33
N LYS A 347 8.01 -7.22 -1.10
CA LYS A 347 8.42 -8.48 -0.44
C LYS A 347 7.88 -8.57 0.99
N HIS A 348 7.75 -7.43 1.68
CA HIS A 348 7.17 -7.33 3.02
C HIS A 348 5.63 -7.12 3.02
N GLY A 349 4.97 -7.34 1.87
CA GLY A 349 3.51 -7.36 1.79
C GLY A 349 2.87 -5.99 1.53
N ALA A 350 3.59 -5.04 0.95
CA ALA A 350 3.02 -3.75 0.58
C ALA A 350 1.88 -3.92 -0.44
N ASP A 351 0.74 -3.31 -0.15
CA ASP A 351 -0.44 -3.35 -1.01
C ASP A 351 -0.40 -2.21 -2.02
N ILE A 352 -0.24 -2.56 -3.30
CA ILE A 352 -0.20 -1.61 -4.42
C ILE A 352 -1.56 -0.97 -4.70
N TYR A 353 -2.65 -1.47 -4.11
CA TYR A 353 -4.02 -1.00 -4.30
C TYR A 353 -4.54 -0.18 -3.13
N LEU A 354 -3.76 -0.02 -2.06
CA LEU A 354 -4.20 0.74 -0.91
C LEU A 354 -4.31 2.22 -1.29
N GLU A 355 -5.53 2.76 -1.23
CA GLU A 355 -5.83 4.15 -1.61
C GLU A 355 -5.61 5.11 -0.45
N ASP A 356 -5.08 6.30 -0.73
CA ASP A 356 -5.07 7.42 0.21
C ASP A 356 -6.45 8.07 0.36
N VAL A 357 -6.52 9.20 1.06
CA VAL A 357 -7.77 9.96 1.25
C VAL A 357 -8.33 10.55 -0.06
N ASP A 358 -7.51 10.64 -1.10
CA ASP A 358 -7.90 11.16 -2.42
C ASP A 358 -8.28 10.01 -3.39
N GLY A 359 -8.36 8.76 -2.90
CA GLY A 359 -8.69 7.59 -3.73
C GLY A 359 -7.56 7.20 -4.69
N VAL A 360 -6.32 7.56 -4.37
CA VAL A 360 -5.14 7.30 -5.18
C VAL A 360 -4.29 6.21 -4.52
N SER A 361 -4.00 5.14 -5.27
CA SER A 361 -3.13 4.03 -4.82
C SER A 361 -1.78 4.05 -5.54
N PRO A 362 -0.73 3.37 -5.01
CA PRO A 362 0.56 3.24 -5.70
C PRO A 362 0.42 2.77 -7.15
N PHE A 363 -0.45 1.79 -7.39
CA PHE A 363 -0.71 1.29 -8.73
C PHE A 363 -1.35 2.33 -9.65
N ARG A 364 -2.28 3.14 -9.12
CA ARG A 364 -2.92 4.22 -9.89
C ARG A 364 -1.91 5.30 -10.26
N MET A 365 -1.00 5.64 -9.35
CA MET A 365 0.07 6.63 -9.59
C MET A 365 1.03 6.20 -10.71
N VAL A 366 1.34 4.90 -10.82
CA VAL A 366 2.23 4.38 -11.88
C VAL A 366 1.51 3.92 -13.15
N SER A 367 0.18 4.06 -13.21
CA SER A 367 -0.61 3.68 -14.38
C SER A 367 -0.64 4.77 -15.45
N GLY A 368 -0.73 4.36 -16.73
CA GLY A 368 -0.93 5.30 -17.84
C GLY A 368 0.24 6.27 -17.96
N TYR A 369 -0.02 7.57 -17.79
CA TYR A 369 1.01 8.61 -17.85
C TYR A 369 2.10 8.43 -16.78
N GLY A 370 1.75 7.84 -15.62
CA GLY A 370 2.70 7.45 -14.57
C GLY A 370 3.82 6.51 -15.01
N GLN A 371 3.63 5.77 -16.11
CA GLN A 371 4.68 4.93 -16.70
C GLN A 371 5.72 5.74 -17.48
N LEU A 372 5.33 6.90 -18.02
CA LEU A 372 6.18 7.77 -18.84
C LEU A 372 7.02 8.71 -17.97
N ILE A 373 6.49 9.08 -16.81
CA ILE A 373 7.16 9.95 -15.82
C ILE A 373 7.78 9.17 -14.66
N GLY A 374 7.62 7.84 -14.65
CA GLY A 374 8.11 6.98 -13.56
C GLY A 374 9.63 7.00 -13.50
N GLU A 375 10.17 7.71 -12.53
CA GLU A 375 11.61 7.80 -12.31
C GLU A 375 12.15 6.51 -11.67
N HIS A 376 13.42 6.20 -11.95
CA HIS A 376 14.22 5.20 -11.22
C HIS A 376 13.61 3.78 -11.13
N GLY A 377 12.79 3.37 -12.10
CA GLY A 377 12.33 1.98 -12.23
C GLY A 377 11.24 1.50 -11.26
N VAL A 378 10.77 2.35 -10.33
CA VAL A 378 9.70 2.02 -9.35
C VAL A 378 8.42 1.60 -10.06
N ALA A 379 8.01 2.35 -11.09
CA ALA A 379 6.83 2.04 -11.89
C ALA A 379 6.91 0.64 -12.51
N ARG A 380 8.09 0.23 -13.00
CA ARG A 380 8.32 -1.11 -13.55
C ARG A 380 8.11 -2.18 -12.50
N VAL A 381 8.70 -2.01 -11.31
CA VAL A 381 8.60 -2.96 -10.19
C VAL A 381 7.13 -3.17 -9.77
N ILE A 382 6.37 -2.08 -9.60
CA ILE A 382 4.95 -2.15 -9.22
C ILE A 382 4.11 -2.81 -10.33
N MET A 383 4.36 -2.46 -11.60
CA MET A 383 3.62 -3.06 -12.72
C MET A 383 3.92 -4.56 -12.88
N ASP A 384 5.16 -4.99 -12.68
CA ASP A 384 5.53 -6.40 -12.73
C ASP A 384 4.96 -7.19 -11.56
N HIS A 385 4.94 -6.60 -10.35
CA HIS A 385 4.24 -7.18 -9.21
C HIS A 385 2.74 -7.33 -9.47
N ALA A 386 2.08 -6.28 -10.00
CA ALA A 386 0.66 -6.35 -10.37
C ALA A 386 0.36 -7.47 -11.38
N ARG A 387 1.21 -7.64 -12.39
CA ARG A 387 1.11 -8.74 -13.37
C ARG A 387 1.28 -10.10 -12.69
N HIS A 388 2.22 -10.23 -11.76
CA HIS A 388 2.45 -11.47 -11.03
C HIS A 388 1.23 -11.84 -10.18
N VAL A 389 0.73 -10.90 -9.38
CA VAL A 389 -0.49 -11.06 -8.58
C VAL A 389 -1.70 -11.42 -9.45
N GLY A 390 -1.88 -10.75 -10.59
CA GLY A 390 -2.95 -11.06 -11.54
C GLY A 390 -2.86 -12.48 -12.15
N LYS A 391 -1.63 -12.95 -12.45
CA LYS A 391 -1.38 -14.32 -12.92
C LYS A 391 -1.68 -15.35 -11.82
N GLU A 392 -1.23 -15.12 -10.59
CA GLU A 392 -1.50 -16.02 -9.47
C GLU A 392 -2.98 -16.06 -9.10
N GLY A 393 -3.67 -14.92 -9.08
CA GLY A 393 -5.12 -14.85 -8.91
C GLY A 393 -5.87 -15.64 -9.98
N THR A 394 -5.41 -15.56 -11.24
CA THR A 394 -5.98 -16.36 -12.34
C THR A 394 -5.75 -17.86 -12.14
N LYS A 395 -4.54 -18.27 -11.71
CA LYS A 395 -4.25 -19.68 -11.41
C LYS A 395 -5.08 -20.18 -10.24
N ALA A 396 -5.20 -19.39 -9.18
CA ALA A 396 -6.01 -19.70 -8.00
C ALA A 396 -7.49 -19.87 -8.37
N ARG A 397 -8.04 -18.98 -9.21
CA ARG A 397 -9.41 -19.14 -9.73
C ARG A 397 -9.57 -20.43 -10.53
N LYS A 398 -8.62 -20.75 -11.43
CA LYS A 398 -8.66 -22.02 -12.19
C LYS A 398 -8.61 -23.25 -11.28
N ARG A 399 -7.83 -23.20 -10.19
CA ARG A 399 -7.84 -24.26 -9.16
C ARG A 399 -9.19 -24.32 -8.43
N GLY A 400 -9.76 -23.18 -8.06
CA GLY A 400 -11.10 -23.11 -7.44
C GLY A 400 -12.23 -23.58 -8.36
N GLU A 401 -12.13 -23.38 -9.68
CA GLU A 401 -13.05 -23.93 -10.68
C GLU A 401 -12.99 -25.47 -10.76
N LEU A 402 -11.94 -26.08 -10.21
CA LEU A 402 -11.75 -27.52 -10.11
C LEU A 402 -12.02 -28.01 -8.68
N LYS A 403 -12.91 -27.37 -7.93
CA LYS A 403 -13.39 -27.90 -6.64
C LYS A 403 -14.85 -28.29 -6.72
N CYS A 404 -15.24 -29.29 -5.92
CA CYS A 404 -16.63 -29.66 -5.76
C CYS A 404 -17.37 -28.56 -4.99
N TRP A 405 -18.43 -28.02 -5.58
CA TRP A 405 -19.23 -26.96 -4.96
C TRP A 405 -20.01 -27.40 -3.70
N ASN A 406 -19.97 -28.70 -3.36
CA ASN A 406 -20.60 -29.23 -2.15
C ASN A 406 -19.59 -29.54 -1.03
N CYS A 407 -18.47 -30.19 -1.36
CA CYS A 407 -17.54 -30.74 -0.37
C CYS A 407 -16.11 -30.20 -0.49
N ASP A 408 -15.88 -29.22 -1.36
CA ASP A 408 -14.61 -28.52 -1.62
C ASP A 408 -13.41 -29.39 -2.02
N LYS A 409 -13.63 -30.71 -2.25
CA LYS A 409 -12.61 -31.61 -2.77
C LYS A 409 -12.17 -31.18 -4.16
N ASP A 410 -10.87 -31.28 -4.42
CA ASP A 410 -10.31 -31.06 -5.74
C ASP A 410 -10.85 -32.10 -6.73
N LEU A 411 -11.12 -31.66 -7.95
CA LEU A 411 -11.76 -32.40 -9.02
C LEU A 411 -10.86 -32.46 -10.24
N SER A 412 -11.00 -33.54 -11.01
CA SER A 412 -10.42 -33.61 -12.35
C SER A 412 -11.14 -32.65 -13.31
N LYS A 413 -10.51 -32.36 -14.45
CA LYS A 413 -11.10 -31.50 -15.50
C LYS A 413 -12.41 -32.06 -16.06
N ASP A 414 -12.60 -33.37 -15.94
CA ASP A 414 -13.73 -34.13 -16.48
C ASP A 414 -14.87 -34.34 -15.47
N ALA A 415 -14.71 -33.82 -14.25
CA ALA A 415 -15.74 -33.93 -13.23
C ALA A 415 -17.08 -33.35 -13.71
N PRO A 416 -18.19 -34.03 -13.38
CA PRO A 416 -19.51 -33.70 -13.91
C PRO A 416 -19.91 -32.27 -13.51
N ARG A 417 -20.49 -31.56 -14.49
CA ARG A 417 -21.00 -30.21 -14.32
C ARG A 417 -22.51 -30.23 -14.14
N CYS A 418 -23.04 -29.23 -13.44
CA CYS A 418 -24.49 -29.00 -13.41
C CYS A 418 -24.99 -28.82 -14.85
N SER A 419 -25.90 -29.69 -15.32
CA SER A 419 -26.42 -29.66 -16.70
C SER A 419 -27.13 -28.36 -17.07
N LYS A 420 -27.67 -27.64 -16.09
CA LYS A 420 -28.39 -26.37 -16.32
C LYS A 420 -27.43 -25.19 -16.50
N CYS A 421 -26.57 -24.91 -15.53
CA CYS A 421 -25.66 -23.76 -15.60
C CYS A 421 -24.31 -24.08 -16.27
N ASN A 422 -23.87 -25.34 -16.30
CA ASN A 422 -22.55 -25.80 -16.75
C ASN A 422 -21.34 -25.15 -16.04
N VAL A 423 -21.58 -24.46 -14.92
CA VAL A 423 -20.54 -23.78 -14.11
C VAL A 423 -20.16 -24.60 -12.88
N ALA A 424 -21.13 -24.99 -12.06
CA ALA A 424 -20.86 -25.74 -10.84
C ALA A 424 -20.40 -27.17 -11.17
N ARG A 425 -19.37 -27.64 -10.46
CA ARG A 425 -18.80 -28.99 -10.59
C ARG A 425 -19.01 -29.79 -9.33
N TYR A 426 -19.14 -31.10 -9.50
CA TYR A 426 -19.39 -32.03 -8.39
C TYR A 426 -18.54 -33.28 -8.52
N CYS A 427 -18.19 -33.91 -7.39
CA CYS A 427 -17.56 -35.22 -7.41
C CYS A 427 -18.45 -36.24 -8.14
N ASN A 428 -19.75 -36.18 -7.86
CA ASN A 428 -20.77 -37.11 -8.33
C ASN A 428 -22.17 -36.47 -8.22
N ARG A 429 -23.20 -37.25 -8.57
CA ARG A 429 -24.60 -36.83 -8.50
C ARG A 429 -25.05 -36.49 -7.07
N ASP A 430 -24.57 -37.23 -6.08
CA ASP A 430 -24.98 -37.03 -4.67
C ASP A 430 -24.56 -35.65 -4.16
N CYS A 431 -23.32 -35.23 -4.47
CA CYS A 431 -22.85 -33.89 -4.15
C CYS A 431 -23.68 -32.81 -4.84
N GLN A 432 -24.14 -33.05 -6.07
CA GLN A 432 -25.01 -32.10 -6.78
C GLN A 432 -26.39 -31.99 -6.13
N VAL A 433 -26.98 -33.12 -5.72
CA VAL A 433 -28.30 -33.14 -5.07
C VAL A 433 -28.24 -32.50 -3.68
N ALA A 434 -27.20 -32.79 -2.89
CA ALA A 434 -26.97 -32.19 -1.59
C ALA A 434 -26.83 -30.66 -1.69
N HIS A 435 -26.04 -30.18 -2.66
CA HIS A 435 -25.83 -28.75 -2.89
C HIS A 435 -27.03 -28.06 -3.57
N TRP A 436 -28.03 -28.79 -4.08
CA TRP A 436 -29.11 -28.20 -4.89
C TRP A 436 -29.90 -27.12 -4.15
N LYS A 437 -30.16 -27.30 -2.84
CA LYS A 437 -30.95 -26.36 -2.02
C LYS A 437 -30.34 -24.95 -2.02
N SER A 438 -29.02 -24.85 -1.83
CA SER A 438 -28.30 -23.56 -1.90
C SER A 438 -27.93 -23.16 -3.32
N HIS A 439 -27.70 -24.12 -4.23
CA HIS A 439 -27.31 -23.83 -5.62
C HIS A 439 -28.45 -23.25 -6.47
N LYS A 440 -29.71 -23.65 -6.26
CA LYS A 440 -30.83 -23.41 -7.18
C LYS A 440 -30.97 -21.94 -7.62
N ALA A 441 -30.87 -21.00 -6.69
CA ALA A 441 -30.94 -19.56 -6.99
C ALA A 441 -29.76 -19.12 -7.87
N LYS A 442 -28.53 -19.43 -7.44
CA LYS A 442 -27.29 -19.13 -8.17
C LYS A 442 -27.22 -19.83 -9.53
N CYS A 443 -27.81 -21.02 -9.65
CA CYS A 443 -27.91 -21.77 -10.90
C CYS A 443 -28.75 -21.01 -11.93
N LYS A 444 -29.83 -20.32 -11.51
CA LYS A 444 -30.68 -19.51 -12.39
C LYS A 444 -29.89 -18.32 -12.93
N GLU A 445 -29.19 -17.59 -12.06
CA GLU A 445 -28.33 -16.46 -12.43
C GLU A 445 -27.21 -16.90 -13.39
N LEU A 446 -26.48 -17.97 -13.05
CA LEU A 446 -25.41 -18.50 -13.88
C LEU A 446 -25.92 -19.02 -15.23
N SER A 447 -27.14 -19.57 -15.27
CA SER A 447 -27.77 -19.98 -16.54
C SER A 447 -28.19 -18.80 -17.41
N ALA A 448 -28.56 -17.65 -16.81
CA ALA A 448 -28.84 -16.42 -17.56
C ALA A 448 -27.56 -15.86 -18.19
N SER A 449 -26.43 -15.87 -17.46
CA SER A 449 -25.12 -15.49 -18.01
C SER A 449 -24.70 -16.30 -19.25
N LYS A 450 -25.12 -17.57 -19.33
CA LYS A 450 -24.88 -18.45 -20.49
C LYS A 450 -25.63 -18.04 -21.75
N GLN A 451 -26.79 -17.38 -21.63
CA GLN A 451 -27.59 -16.92 -22.77
C GLN A 451 -26.89 -15.79 -23.55
N GLY A 452 -25.92 -15.11 -22.91
CA GLY A 452 -25.20 -14.01 -23.51
C GLY A 452 -26.00 -12.70 -23.52
N VAL A 453 -25.27 -11.60 -23.58
CA VAL A 453 -25.76 -10.24 -23.68
C VAL A 453 -25.81 -9.90 -25.18
N ARG A 454 -27.01 -9.91 -25.73
CA ARG A 454 -27.24 -9.52 -27.12
C ARG A 454 -27.17 -8.01 -27.24
N LEU A 455 -26.22 -7.53 -28.02
CA LEU A 455 -25.97 -6.11 -28.22
C LEU A 455 -27.01 -5.48 -29.14
N GLU A 456 -27.14 -4.16 -29.06
CA GLU A 456 -27.76 -3.39 -30.14
C GLU A 456 -26.80 -3.31 -31.33
N HIS A 457 -27.35 -3.33 -32.54
CA HIS A 457 -26.57 -2.96 -33.71
C HIS A 457 -26.12 -1.52 -33.50
N PRO A 458 -24.83 -1.17 -33.66
CA PRO A 458 -24.42 0.21 -33.58
C PRO A 458 -25.24 0.97 -34.62
N SER A 459 -26.05 1.92 -34.18
CA SER A 459 -26.60 2.93 -35.09
C SER A 459 -25.40 3.47 -35.86
N VAL A 460 -25.46 3.42 -37.20
CA VAL A 460 -24.42 3.98 -38.07
C VAL A 460 -24.03 5.32 -37.45
N MET A 461 -22.78 5.49 -37.04
CA MET A 461 -22.33 6.74 -36.46
C MET A 461 -22.60 7.82 -37.52
N SER A 462 -23.61 8.65 -37.28
CA SER A 462 -23.78 9.89 -38.02
C SER A 462 -22.55 10.74 -37.70
N ASP A 463 -21.84 11.11 -38.75
CA ASP A 463 -20.82 12.15 -38.79
C ASP A 463 -19.45 11.83 -38.17
N GLY A 464 -18.57 11.27 -39.01
CA GLY A 464 -17.19 11.74 -39.17
C GLY A 464 -16.17 11.55 -38.02
N LEU A 465 -16.55 11.03 -36.86
CA LEU A 465 -15.63 10.82 -35.74
C LEU A 465 -14.90 9.46 -35.84
N HIS A 466 -13.95 9.35 -36.77
CA HIS A 466 -13.02 8.21 -36.80
C HIS A 466 -12.04 8.30 -35.62
N ARG A 467 -12.17 7.42 -34.62
CA ARG A 467 -11.19 7.30 -33.52
C ARG A 467 -10.10 6.29 -33.87
N ALA A 468 -8.86 6.76 -33.95
CA ALA A 468 -7.67 5.92 -34.10
C ALA A 468 -7.18 5.43 -32.72
N ALA A 469 -6.94 4.13 -32.59
CA ALA A 469 -6.22 3.58 -31.44
C ALA A 469 -4.72 3.56 -31.75
N VAL A 470 -3.91 4.19 -30.89
CA VAL A 470 -2.43 4.18 -31.02
C VAL A 470 -1.85 3.13 -30.07
N SER A 471 -1.04 2.23 -30.60
CA SER A 471 -0.23 1.32 -29.78
C SER A 471 0.97 2.06 -29.21
N PHE A 472 1.02 2.25 -27.89
CA PHE A 472 2.16 2.89 -27.21
C PHE A 472 3.47 2.10 -27.27
N ARG A 473 3.44 0.83 -27.71
CA ARG A 473 4.63 -0.01 -27.88
C ARG A 473 5.22 0.04 -29.29
N THR A 474 4.39 0.30 -30.30
CA THR A 474 4.77 0.17 -31.71
C THR A 474 4.47 1.41 -32.56
N GLY A 475 3.82 2.44 -31.99
CA GLY A 475 3.46 3.68 -32.68
C GLY A 475 2.38 3.53 -33.76
N ARG A 476 1.86 2.32 -34.01
CA ARG A 476 0.90 2.07 -35.09
C ARG A 476 -0.50 2.57 -34.71
N MET A 477 -1.11 3.29 -35.65
CA MET A 477 -2.52 3.71 -35.63
C MET A 477 -3.38 2.63 -36.29
N ALA A 478 -4.51 2.27 -35.68
CA ALA A 478 -5.53 1.42 -36.31
C ALA A 478 -6.74 2.27 -36.72
N GLU A 479 -7.19 2.13 -37.97
CA GLU A 479 -8.38 2.79 -38.53
C GLU A 479 -9.70 2.13 -38.06
N SER A 480 -10.82 2.81 -38.35
CA SER A 480 -12.19 2.52 -37.89
C SER A 480 -12.56 1.03 -37.98
N GLY A 481 -13.06 0.51 -36.86
CA GLY A 481 -13.38 -0.90 -36.72
C GLY A 481 -14.60 -1.36 -37.53
N SER A 482 -14.68 -2.68 -37.78
CA SER A 482 -15.81 -3.33 -38.43
C SER A 482 -16.71 -4.08 -37.43
N TYR A 483 -18.01 -3.77 -37.43
CA TYR A 483 -19.03 -4.54 -36.69
C TYR A 483 -19.41 -5.79 -37.48
N ALA A 484 -18.50 -6.76 -37.55
CA ALA A 484 -18.73 -8.01 -38.24
C ALA A 484 -17.96 -9.15 -37.56
N LYS A 485 -18.42 -10.38 -37.78
CA LYS A 485 -17.65 -11.57 -37.38
C LYS A 485 -16.33 -11.67 -38.17
N PRO A 486 -15.27 -12.26 -37.59
CA PRO A 486 -14.04 -12.55 -38.34
C PRO A 486 -14.30 -13.49 -39.53
N ARG A 487 -13.47 -13.38 -40.58
CA ARG A 487 -13.52 -14.27 -41.74
C ARG A 487 -13.23 -15.71 -41.28
N GLY A 488 -14.00 -16.68 -41.81
CA GLY A 488 -13.87 -18.09 -41.44
C GLY A 488 -14.64 -18.53 -40.18
N VAL A 489 -15.18 -17.60 -39.37
CA VAL A 489 -16.07 -17.95 -38.25
C VAL A 489 -17.50 -18.09 -38.78
N GLY A 490 -18.17 -19.21 -38.53
CA GLY A 490 -19.58 -19.39 -38.88
C GLY A 490 -20.53 -18.55 -38.02
N PHE A 491 -21.76 -18.31 -38.48
CA PHE A 491 -22.80 -17.73 -37.63
C PHE A 491 -23.05 -18.62 -36.40
N ASP A 492 -23.39 -17.98 -35.27
CA ASP A 492 -23.61 -18.61 -33.96
C ASP A 492 -22.39 -19.34 -33.37
N LYS A 493 -21.25 -19.36 -34.07
CA LYS A 493 -19.99 -19.88 -33.54
C LYS A 493 -19.33 -18.82 -32.66
N LYS A 494 -18.97 -19.25 -31.43
CA LYS A 494 -18.29 -18.40 -30.47
C LYS A 494 -16.82 -18.23 -30.83
N PHE A 495 -16.33 -16.99 -30.84
CA PHE A 495 -14.92 -16.62 -30.97
C PHE A 495 -14.51 -15.72 -29.80
N VAL A 496 -13.21 -15.50 -29.60
CA VAL A 496 -12.69 -14.72 -28.47
C VAL A 496 -12.52 -13.26 -28.88
N VAL A 497 -13.00 -12.36 -28.04
CA VAL A 497 -12.78 -10.91 -28.17
C VAL A 497 -12.15 -10.38 -26.89
N LYS A 498 -11.33 -9.35 -27.05
CA LYS A 498 -10.86 -8.50 -25.97
C LYS A 498 -11.80 -7.32 -25.82
N VAL A 499 -12.22 -7.06 -24.59
CA VAL A 499 -13.03 -5.88 -24.23
C VAL A 499 -12.19 -4.98 -23.36
N GLN A 500 -12.13 -3.68 -23.66
CA GLN A 500 -11.39 -2.68 -22.89
C GLN A 500 -12.32 -1.54 -22.49
N ALA A 501 -12.33 -1.19 -21.20
CA ALA A 501 -13.14 -0.12 -20.63
C ALA A 501 -12.24 0.94 -19.97
N ALA A 502 -12.45 2.22 -20.34
CA ALA A 502 -11.66 3.33 -19.81
C ALA A 502 -12.30 4.01 -18.57
N GLY A 503 -13.62 3.86 -18.36
CA GLY A 503 -14.38 4.54 -17.31
C GLY A 503 -15.83 4.05 -17.27
N GLU A 504 -16.62 4.52 -16.31
CA GLU A 504 -18.04 4.12 -16.15
C GLU A 504 -18.94 4.63 -17.28
N THR A 505 -18.57 5.74 -17.91
CA THR A 505 -19.33 6.37 -18.99
C THR A 505 -18.57 6.41 -20.32
N ALA A 506 -17.34 5.89 -20.35
CA ALA A 506 -16.53 5.85 -21.56
C ALA A 506 -16.92 4.66 -22.44
N PRO A 507 -16.90 4.81 -23.78
CA PRO A 507 -17.13 3.67 -24.69
C PRO A 507 -16.18 2.51 -24.41
N MET A 508 -16.71 1.29 -24.45
CA MET A 508 -15.92 0.07 -24.32
C MET A 508 -15.51 -0.44 -25.70
N MET A 509 -14.22 -0.62 -25.91
CA MET A 509 -13.68 -1.13 -27.17
C MET A 509 -13.70 -2.66 -27.16
N VAL A 510 -14.32 -3.27 -28.16
CA VAL A 510 -14.40 -4.71 -28.38
C VAL A 510 -13.65 -5.06 -29.65
N TYR A 511 -12.74 -6.03 -29.60
CA TYR A 511 -12.07 -6.50 -30.81
C TYR A 511 -11.55 -7.93 -30.71
N ASP A 512 -11.47 -8.62 -31.85
CA ASP A 512 -10.79 -9.91 -31.95
C ASP A 512 -9.27 -9.76 -32.20
N GLU A 513 -8.54 -10.86 -32.10
CA GLU A 513 -7.10 -10.96 -32.37
C GLU A 513 -6.69 -10.38 -33.73
N THR A 514 -7.45 -10.66 -34.77
CA THR A 514 -7.15 -10.24 -36.14
C THR A 514 -7.57 -8.79 -36.44
N ARG A 515 -8.29 -8.15 -35.51
CA ARG A 515 -8.93 -6.83 -35.69
C ARG A 515 -9.94 -6.76 -36.83
N GLN A 516 -10.38 -7.91 -37.35
CA GLN A 516 -11.44 -7.98 -38.36
C GLN A 516 -12.80 -7.67 -37.73
N CYS A 517 -13.01 -8.05 -36.48
CA CYS A 517 -14.09 -7.61 -35.61
C CYS A 517 -13.52 -6.53 -34.68
N GLN A 518 -13.98 -5.29 -34.84
CA GLN A 518 -13.62 -4.19 -33.95
C GLN A 518 -14.76 -3.17 -33.90
N PHE A 519 -15.28 -2.87 -32.71
CA PHE A 519 -16.35 -1.89 -32.54
C PHE A 519 -16.37 -1.38 -31.10
N ASP A 520 -17.12 -0.31 -30.85
CA ASP A 520 -17.32 0.24 -29.52
C ASP A 520 -18.75 -0.02 -29.02
N ILE A 521 -18.88 -0.23 -27.70
CA ILE A 521 -20.15 -0.25 -26.99
C ILE A 521 -20.23 1.06 -26.20
N ASN A 522 -21.17 1.93 -26.59
CA ASN A 522 -21.33 3.24 -25.98
C ASN A 522 -22.15 3.16 -24.68
N TRP A 523 -21.93 4.14 -23.81
CA TRP A 523 -22.76 4.31 -22.61
C TRP A 523 -24.23 4.52 -23.01
N GLY A 524 -25.14 3.86 -22.29
CA GLY A 524 -26.58 3.84 -22.58
C GLY A 524 -27.04 2.77 -23.59
N GLN A 525 -26.13 2.12 -24.34
CA GLN A 525 -26.50 1.01 -25.21
C GLN A 525 -26.84 -0.25 -24.41
N LYS A 526 -27.78 -1.05 -24.93
CA LYS A 526 -28.14 -2.32 -24.33
C LYS A 526 -26.93 -3.25 -24.21
N GLY A 527 -26.71 -3.76 -22.99
CA GLY A 527 -25.60 -4.65 -22.68
C GLY A 527 -24.34 -3.96 -22.14
N PHE A 528 -24.28 -2.62 -22.15
CA PHE A 528 -23.11 -1.88 -21.65
C PHE A 528 -22.85 -2.20 -20.16
N GLY A 529 -23.86 -2.11 -19.31
CA GLY A 529 -23.71 -2.31 -17.86
C GLY A 529 -23.25 -3.72 -17.49
N GLU A 530 -23.82 -4.74 -18.14
CA GLU A 530 -23.50 -6.15 -17.90
C GLU A 530 -22.08 -6.49 -18.34
N ILE A 531 -21.66 -5.98 -19.51
CA ILE A 531 -20.30 -6.19 -20.01
C ILE A 531 -19.30 -5.39 -19.17
N LEU A 532 -19.62 -4.16 -18.79
CA LEU A 532 -18.77 -3.36 -17.91
C LEU A 532 -18.58 -4.05 -16.56
N ALA A 533 -19.64 -4.57 -15.93
CA ALA A 533 -19.53 -5.33 -14.68
C ALA A 533 -18.62 -6.56 -14.83
N ALA A 534 -18.69 -7.26 -15.96
CA ALA A 534 -17.83 -8.41 -16.26
C ALA A 534 -16.37 -8.01 -16.53
N VAL A 535 -16.13 -6.85 -17.15
CA VAL A 535 -14.80 -6.24 -17.29
C VAL A 535 -14.29 -5.86 -15.89
N ARG A 536 -15.05 -5.09 -15.11
CA ARG A 536 -14.72 -4.57 -13.77
C ARG A 536 -14.39 -5.65 -12.76
N SER A 537 -15.09 -6.78 -12.83
CA SER A 537 -14.81 -7.94 -11.98
C SER A 537 -13.53 -8.70 -12.35
N GLU A 538 -12.76 -8.30 -13.39
CA GLU A 538 -11.52 -8.96 -13.80
C GLU A 538 -10.29 -8.49 -13.00
N PRO A 539 -9.83 -9.25 -11.98
CA PRO A 539 -8.68 -8.85 -11.17
C PRO A 539 -7.36 -8.87 -11.95
N ALA A 540 -7.22 -9.75 -12.97
CA ALA A 540 -5.98 -9.85 -13.73
C ALA A 540 -5.64 -8.55 -14.48
N TRP A 541 -6.65 -7.71 -14.72
CA TRP A 541 -6.52 -6.43 -15.39
C TRP A 541 -7.24 -5.30 -14.65
N GLN A 542 -7.53 -5.50 -13.36
CA GLN A 542 -8.16 -4.54 -12.44
C GLN A 542 -9.36 -3.83 -13.04
N GLY A 543 -10.23 -4.61 -13.68
CA GLY A 543 -11.42 -4.02 -14.21
C GLY A 543 -11.25 -3.14 -15.45
N ARG A 544 -10.07 -3.08 -16.08
CA ARG A 544 -9.85 -2.25 -17.29
C ARG A 544 -10.06 -3.02 -18.58
N LYS A 545 -9.90 -4.34 -18.56
CA LYS A 545 -10.11 -5.19 -19.73
C LYS A 545 -10.38 -6.63 -19.34
N THR A 546 -10.99 -7.38 -20.23
CA THR A 546 -11.12 -8.84 -20.09
C THR A 546 -11.24 -9.49 -21.47
N PHE A 547 -11.20 -10.82 -21.48
CA PHE A 547 -11.44 -11.60 -22.68
C PHE A 547 -12.75 -12.36 -22.53
N MET A 548 -13.65 -12.15 -23.48
CA MET A 548 -14.98 -12.75 -23.51
C MET A 548 -15.14 -13.57 -24.79
N LYS A 549 -16.14 -14.44 -24.80
CA LYS A 549 -16.59 -15.02 -26.06
C LYS A 549 -17.62 -14.10 -26.69
N ALA A 550 -17.67 -14.05 -28.01
CA ALA A 550 -18.69 -13.36 -28.80
C ALA A 550 -19.16 -14.27 -29.93
N SER A 551 -20.38 -14.08 -30.41
CA SER A 551 -20.88 -14.71 -31.64
C SER A 551 -21.78 -13.74 -32.39
N PHE A 552 -21.80 -13.82 -33.72
CA PHE A 552 -22.78 -13.12 -34.54
C PHE A 552 -23.90 -14.07 -34.94
N GLY A 553 -25.14 -13.65 -34.71
CA GLY A 553 -26.32 -14.33 -35.24
C GLY A 553 -26.44 -14.15 -36.76
N LYS A 554 -27.28 -14.96 -37.40
CA LYS A 554 -27.59 -14.82 -38.84
C LYS A 554 -28.21 -13.45 -39.18
N ASP A 555 -28.80 -12.80 -38.19
CA ASP A 555 -29.34 -11.44 -38.24
C ASP A 555 -28.27 -10.35 -38.13
N GLY A 556 -26.99 -10.72 -38.06
CA GLY A 556 -25.87 -9.78 -37.99
C GLY A 556 -25.66 -9.17 -36.61
N VAL A 557 -26.39 -9.59 -35.58
CA VAL A 557 -26.26 -9.02 -34.23
C VAL A 557 -25.23 -9.79 -33.40
N CYS A 558 -24.32 -9.05 -32.76
CA CYS A 558 -23.33 -9.62 -31.86
C CYS A 558 -23.95 -9.94 -30.50
N THR A 559 -23.71 -11.16 -30.02
CA THR A 559 -24.01 -11.60 -28.65
C THR A 559 -22.70 -11.83 -27.93
N MET A 560 -22.50 -11.06 -26.85
CA MET A 560 -21.35 -11.17 -25.96
C MET A 560 -21.65 -12.15 -24.86
N PHE A 561 -20.71 -13.02 -24.50
CA PHE A 561 -20.87 -13.95 -23.39
C PHE A 561 -19.91 -13.55 -22.27
N PRO A 562 -20.44 -12.97 -21.17
CA PRO A 562 -19.62 -12.56 -20.02
C PRO A 562 -18.90 -13.70 -19.30
N ASP A 563 -19.17 -14.96 -19.69
CA ASP A 563 -18.36 -16.10 -19.31
C ASP A 563 -16.95 -15.95 -19.90
N ARG A 564 -16.01 -15.53 -19.04
CA ARG A 564 -14.66 -15.18 -19.46
C ARG A 564 -14.04 -16.35 -20.23
N ALA A 565 -13.38 -16.06 -21.35
CA ALA A 565 -12.80 -17.08 -22.23
C ALA A 565 -11.63 -17.87 -21.58
N GLY A 566 -11.26 -17.52 -20.34
CA GLY A 566 -10.07 -17.99 -19.66
C GLY A 566 -8.83 -17.32 -20.26
N VAL A 567 -7.91 -16.86 -19.40
CA VAL A 567 -6.58 -16.46 -19.87
C VAL A 567 -5.84 -17.74 -20.29
N LYS A 568 -5.98 -18.16 -21.56
CA LYS A 568 -4.98 -19.05 -22.15
C LYS A 568 -3.73 -18.21 -22.41
N SER A 569 -2.56 -18.82 -22.25
CA SER A 569 -1.26 -18.26 -22.65
C SER A 569 -1.23 -17.79 -24.10
N HIS A 570 -2.16 -18.25 -24.95
CA HIS A 570 -2.32 -17.85 -26.34
C HIS A 570 -3.15 -16.57 -26.54
N TYR A 571 -3.77 -16.00 -25.49
CA TYR A 571 -4.62 -14.80 -25.60
C TYR A 571 -4.00 -13.54 -24.97
N THR A 572 -2.70 -13.54 -24.68
CA THR A 572 -1.98 -12.32 -24.29
C THR A 572 -1.34 -11.67 -25.51
N TRP A 573 -1.95 -10.57 -25.98
CA TRP A 573 -1.32 -9.61 -26.88
C TRP A 573 -0.32 -8.74 -26.14
#